data_AF-A0A3S5CJR9-F1
#
_entry.id   AF-A0A3S5CJR9-F1
#
_cell.length_a   1.000
_cell.length_b   1.000
_cell.length_c   1.000
_cell.angle_alpha   90.00
_cell.angle_beta   90.00
_cell.angle_gamma   90.00
#
_symmetry.space_group_name_H-M   'P 1'
#
loop_
_entity.id
_entity.type
_entity.pdbx_description
1 polymer ?
#
loop_
_entity_poly.entity_id
_entity_poly.type
_entity_poly.pdbx_seq_one_letter_code
_entity_poly.pdbx_strand_id
1 'polypeptide(L)'
;VGVTAACTVRKPTLVLCTSAVAVEQWRAQFKLWSTADDGQILRFTSDAKDRPSGRSCICVSTYSMIAHTQKRSYEAERLMDWIRGQEWGLIVLDEYRLTPIRGIQLS
;
A
#
# COMPACT_ATOMS: atom_id res chain seq x y z
N VAL A 1 -10.67 -3.32 -10.07
CA VAL A 1 -10.06 -2.56 -11.20
C VAL A 1 -8.60 -2.20 -10.92
N GLY A 2 -8.24 -1.57 -9.80
CA GLY A 2 -6.83 -1.26 -9.47
C GLY A 2 -5.90 -2.48 -9.35
N VAL A 3 -6.34 -3.54 -8.66
CA VAL A 3 -5.52 -4.76 -8.48
C VAL A 3 -5.30 -5.51 -9.80
N THR A 4 -6.32 -5.60 -10.65
CA THR A 4 -6.21 -6.21 -11.98
C THR A 4 -5.22 -5.47 -12.87
N ALA A 5 -5.24 -4.12 -12.87
CA ALA A 5 -4.27 -3.31 -13.60
C ALA A 5 -2.84 -3.53 -13.09
N ALA A 6 -2.62 -3.59 -11.77
CA ALA A 6 -1.31 -3.89 -11.18
C ALA A 6 -0.81 -5.29 -11.59
N CYS A 7 -1.70 -6.30 -11.65
CA CYS A 7 -1.37 -7.65 -12.08
C CYS A 7 -0.99 -7.73 -13.56
N THR A 8 -1.64 -6.96 -14.43
CA THR A 8 -1.31 -6.91 -15.87
C THR A 8 -0.02 -6.17 -16.13
N VAL A 9 0.24 -5.09 -15.37
CA VAL A 9 1.37 -4.21 -15.60
C VAL A 9 2.68 -4.85 -15.12
N ARG A 10 2.68 -5.75 -14.12
CA ARG A 10 3.89 -6.38 -13.54
C ARG A 10 5.01 -5.37 -13.21
N LYS A 11 4.65 -4.10 -12.97
CA LYS A 11 5.58 -3.03 -12.58
C LYS A 11 5.42 -2.72 -11.10
N PRO A 12 6.46 -2.16 -10.47
CA PRO A 12 6.37 -1.60 -9.12
C PRO A 12 5.14 -0.69 -8.98
N THR A 13 4.28 -0.99 -8.01
CA THR A 13 3.04 -0.26 -7.73
C THR A 13 3.07 0.33 -6.32
N LEU A 14 2.83 1.64 -6.21
CA LEU A 14 2.69 2.35 -4.94
C LEU A 14 1.23 2.66 -4.68
N VAL A 15 0.71 2.27 -3.52
CA VAL A 15 -0.66 2.57 -3.09
C VAL A 15 -0.60 3.47 -1.87
N LEU A 16 -1.27 4.62 -1.94
CA LEU A 16 -1.39 5.57 -0.83
C LEU A 16 -2.80 5.54 -0.25
N CYS A 17 -2.89 5.24 1.04
CA CYS A 17 -4.13 5.08 1.79
C CYS A 17 -4.29 6.15 2.86
N THR A 18 -5.53 6.41 3.27
CA THR A 18 -5.84 7.37 4.35
C THR A 18 -5.64 6.80 5.76
N SER A 19 -5.67 5.47 5.93
CA SER A 19 -5.56 4.82 7.24
C SER A 19 -4.83 3.47 7.16
N ALA A 20 -4.29 3.00 8.29
CA ALA A 20 -3.66 1.67 8.39
C ALA A 20 -4.65 0.53 8.15
N VAL A 21 -5.94 0.73 8.46
CA VAL A 21 -7.01 -0.25 8.15
C VAL A 21 -7.15 -0.42 6.65
N ALA A 22 -7.14 0.67 5.89
CA ALA A 22 -7.19 0.63 4.43
C ALA A 22 -5.95 -0.08 3.84
N VAL A 23 -4.77 0.08 4.46
CA VAL A 23 -3.54 -0.64 4.04
C VAL A 23 -3.74 -2.16 4.11
N GLU A 24 -4.27 -2.68 5.21
CA GLU A 24 -4.48 -4.13 5.35
C GLU A 24 -5.58 -4.65 4.42
N GLN A 25 -6.62 -3.85 4.17
CA GLN A 25 -7.64 -4.19 3.17
C GLN A 25 -7.05 -4.28 1.76
N TRP A 26 -6.22 -3.32 1.36
CA TRP A 26 -5.52 -3.36 0.08
C TRP A 26 -4.61 -4.58 -0.03
N ARG A 27 -3.85 -4.91 1.02
CA ARG A 27 -3.03 -6.12 1.08
C ARG A 27 -3.86 -7.38 0.89
N ALA A 28 -5.01 -7.50 1.57
CA ALA A 28 -5.92 -8.63 1.40
C ALA A 28 -6.45 -8.73 -0.04
N GLN A 29 -6.78 -7.60 -0.67
CA GLN A 29 -7.21 -7.56 -2.06
C GLN A 29 -6.08 -7.97 -3.02
N PHE A 30 -4.85 -7.48 -2.81
CA PHE A 30 -3.69 -7.92 -3.58
C PHE A 30 -3.47 -9.42 -3.44
N LYS A 31 -3.60 -9.98 -2.24
CA LYS A 31 -3.47 -11.43 -2.02
C LYS A 31 -4.59 -12.24 -2.68
N LEU A 32 -5.81 -11.71 -2.73
CA LEU A 32 -6.96 -12.40 -3.32
C LEU A 32 -6.91 -12.40 -4.86
N TRP A 33 -6.47 -11.29 -5.46
CA TRP A 33 -6.55 -11.07 -6.90
C TRP A 33 -5.19 -11.16 -7.62
N SER A 34 -4.09 -11.28 -6.89
CA SER A 34 -2.74 -11.45 -7.45
C SER A 34 -2.05 -12.69 -6.87
N THR A 35 -1.06 -13.20 -7.60
CA THR A 35 -0.17 -14.27 -7.12
C THR A 35 1.04 -13.72 -6.35
N ALA A 36 0.97 -12.47 -5.86
CA ALA A 36 2.06 -11.88 -5.11
C ALA A 36 2.14 -12.50 -3.71
N ASP A 37 3.34 -12.96 -3.35
CA ASP A 37 3.60 -13.47 -2.00
C ASP A 37 3.66 -12.32 -0.98
N ASP A 38 3.49 -12.67 0.29
CA ASP A 38 3.48 -11.70 1.40
C ASP A 38 4.78 -10.87 1.47
N GLY A 39 5.91 -11.45 1.08
CA GLY A 39 7.20 -10.74 1.00
C GLY A 39 7.33 -9.80 -0.20
N GLN A 40 6.41 -9.88 -1.17
CA GLN A 40 6.36 -8.97 -2.31
C GLN A 40 5.48 -7.74 -2.05
N ILE A 41 4.60 -7.82 -1.05
CA ILE A 41 3.68 -6.76 -0.61
C ILE A 41 4.25 -6.10 0.64
N LEU A 42 4.80 -4.91 0.46
CA LEU A 42 5.40 -4.14 1.54
C LEU A 42 4.38 -3.21 2.16
N ARG A 43 4.23 -3.29 3.48
CA ARG A 43 3.41 -2.34 4.25
C ARG A 43 4.31 -1.29 4.87
N PHE A 44 3.90 -0.04 4.69
CA PHE A 44 4.57 1.09 5.31
C PHE A 44 3.56 1.96 6.07
N THR A 45 3.37 1.59 7.33
CA THR A 45 2.52 2.31 8.29
C THR A 45 3.36 2.77 9.49
N SER A 46 2.74 3.50 10.42
CA SER A 46 3.38 3.87 11.68
C SER A 46 3.82 2.66 12.50
N ASP A 47 3.03 1.59 12.44
CA ASP A 47 3.13 0.43 13.34
C ASP A 47 3.83 -0.76 12.66
N ALA A 48 3.77 -0.85 11.32
CA ALA A 48 4.39 -1.90 10.54
C ALA A 48 5.34 -1.30 9.48
N LYS A 49 6.63 -1.64 9.60
CA LYS A 49 7.69 -1.23 8.69
C LYS A 49 8.34 -2.49 8.12
N ASP A 50 7.69 -3.05 7.10
CA ASP A 50 8.23 -4.22 6.41
C ASP A 50 9.48 -3.79 5.61
N ARG A 51 10.51 -4.65 5.59
CA ARG A 51 11.78 -4.34 4.89
C ARG A 51 11.64 -4.56 3.39
N PRO A 52 12.15 -3.65 2.55
CA PRO A 52 12.07 -3.79 1.11
C PRO A 52 13.02 -4.90 0.68
N SER A 53 12.45 -5.92 0.03
CA SER A 53 13.20 -6.99 -0.60
C SER A 53 13.43 -6.61 -2.05
N GLY A 54 14.51 -7.10 -2.68
CA GLY A 54 14.77 -6.84 -4.11
C GLY A 54 13.69 -7.34 -5.08
N ARG A 55 12.71 -8.12 -4.58
CA ARG A 55 11.53 -8.63 -5.31
C ARG A 55 10.22 -7.96 -4.89
N SER A 56 10.24 -6.99 -3.97
CA SER A 56 9.06 -6.27 -3.51
C SER A 56 8.58 -5.35 -4.64
N CYS A 57 7.41 -5.68 -5.19
CA CYS A 57 6.81 -4.98 -6.33
C CYS A 57 5.60 -4.15 -5.93
N ILE A 58 5.03 -4.35 -4.74
CA ILE A 58 3.84 -3.61 -4.29
C ILE A 58 4.18 -2.97 -2.97
N CYS A 59 4.04 -1.65 -2.87
CA CYS A 59 4.19 -0.90 -1.63
C CYS A 59 2.87 -0.23 -1.29
N VAL A 60 2.35 -0.50 -0.10
CA VAL A 60 1.10 0.09 0.41
C VAL A 60 1.46 0.93 1.63
N SER A 61 1.23 2.24 1.54
CA SER A 61 1.59 3.20 2.59
C SER A 61 0.45 4.15 2.87
N THR A 62 0.50 4.85 4.01
CA THR A 62 -0.45 5.92 4.30
C THR A 62 0.06 7.28 3.83
N TYR A 63 -0.86 8.19 3.49
CA TYR A 63 -0.53 9.59 3.17
C TYR A 63 0.31 10.24 4.27
N SER A 64 -0.02 9.95 5.54
CA SER A 64 0.77 10.42 6.68
C SER A 64 2.21 9.95 6.63
N MET A 65 2.51 8.70 6.28
CA MET A 65 3.90 8.22 6.25
C MET A 65 4.74 8.83 5.13
N ILE A 66 4.10 9.15 4.00
CA ILE A 66 4.77 9.79 2.85
C ILE A 66 4.94 11.29 3.08
N ALA A 67 3.86 11.98 3.50
CA ALA A 67 3.82 13.43 3.66
C ALA A 67 4.46 13.93 4.96
N HIS A 68 4.53 13.11 6.01
CA HIS A 68 5.02 13.57 7.32
C HIS A 68 6.55 13.58 7.38
N THR A 69 7.15 14.76 7.23
CA THR A 69 8.61 14.98 7.15
C THR A 69 9.32 15.11 8.52
N GLN A 70 8.62 14.89 9.64
CA GLN A 70 9.23 14.93 10.98
C GLN A 70 10.19 13.75 11.23
N LYS A 71 10.91 13.78 12.37
CA LYS A 71 11.92 12.80 12.82
C LYS A 71 11.47 11.35 12.57
N ARG A 72 11.90 10.78 11.44
CA ARG A 72 11.60 9.40 11.07
C ARG A 72 12.58 8.48 11.77
N SER A 73 12.13 7.29 12.17
CA SER A 73 13.05 6.23 12.58
C SER A 73 13.96 5.87 11.41
N TYR A 74 15.20 5.46 11.67
CA TYR A 74 16.18 5.02 10.66
C TYR A 74 15.59 4.09 9.57
N GLU A 75 14.72 3.17 9.97
CA GLU A 75 14.04 2.25 9.03
C GLU A 75 13.08 2.96 8.07
N ALA A 76 12.38 3.99 8.53
CA ALA A 76 11.42 4.75 7.72
C ALA A 76 12.13 5.72 6.76
N GLU A 77 13.30 6.22 7.14
CA GLU A 77 14.17 7.00 6.24
C GLU A 77 14.70 6.13 5.10
N ARG A 78 15.25 4.95 5.42
CA ARG A 78 15.69 3.98 4.39
C ARG A 78 14.57 3.56 3.44
N LEU A 79 13.36 3.37 3.97
CA LEU A 79 12.22 3.00 3.13
C LEU A 79 11.84 4.13 2.18
N MET A 80 11.90 5.38 2.63
CA MET A 80 11.59 6.54 1.82
C MET A 80 12.65 6.79 0.74
N ASP A 81 13.92 6.51 1.03
CA ASP A 81 14.97 6.54 0.02
C ASP A 81 14.77 5.42 -1.02
N TRP A 82 14.33 4.23 -0.60
CA TRP A 82 13.96 3.16 -1.53
C TRP A 82 12.73 3.54 -2.39
N ILE A 83 11.69 4.13 -1.79
CA ILE A 83 10.51 4.61 -2.52
C ILE A 83 10.89 5.68 -3.54
N ARG A 84 11.80 6.60 -3.20
CA ARG A 84 12.28 7.65 -4.11
C ARG A 84 13.26 7.14 -5.17
N GLY A 85 14.03 6.10 -4.85
CA GLY A 85 15.05 5.52 -5.73
C GLY A 85 14.49 4.55 -6.77
N GLN A 86 13.23 4.14 -6.64
CA GLN A 86 12.56 3.24 -7.58
C GLN A 86 11.58 4.02 -8.47
N GLU A 87 11.56 3.71 -9.76
CA GLU A 87 10.53 4.20 -10.67
C GLU A 87 9.24 3.40 -10.45
N TRP A 88 8.15 4.08 -10.07
CA TRP A 88 6.84 3.46 -9.90
C TRP A 88 6.10 3.43 -11.24
N GLY A 89 5.77 2.22 -11.71
CA GLY A 89 5.00 2.05 -12.95
C GLY A 89 3.51 2.31 -12.78
N LEU A 90 3.00 2.28 -11.54
CA LEU A 90 1.63 2.61 -11.19
C LEU A 90 1.58 3.24 -9.81
N ILE A 91 0.88 4.36 -9.66
CA ILE A 91 0.59 4.98 -8.37
C ILE A 91 -0.92 5.02 -8.20
N VAL A 92 -1.41 4.40 -7.14
CA VAL A 92 -2.83 4.38 -6.76
C VAL A 92 -3.00 5.28 -5.56
N LEU A 93 -3.85 6.28 -5.70
CA LEU A 93 -4.24 7.21 -4.64
C LEU A 93 -5.64 6.81 -4.18
N ASP A 94 -5.76 6.28 -2.97
CA ASP A 94 -7.04 5.86 -2.41
C ASP A 94 -7.74 7.07 -1.77
N GLU A 95 -8.40 7.87 -2.60
CA GLU A 95 -9.37 8.86 -2.13
C GLU A 95 -10.70 8.15 -1.91
N TYR A 96 -11.04 7.99 -0.63
CA TYR A 96 -12.17 7.25 -0.11
C TYR A 96 -13.45 7.42 -0.95
N ARG A 97 -13.90 6.35 -1.62
CA ARG A 97 -15.32 6.25 -1.98
C ARG A 97 -16.07 5.67 -0.78
N LEU A 98 -16.87 6.51 -0.13
CA LEU A 98 -17.94 6.11 0.79
C LEU A 98 -18.86 5.12 0.05
N THR A 99 -18.65 3.82 0.20
CA THR A 99 -19.71 2.85 -0.09
C THR A 99 -20.63 2.78 1.12
N PRO A 100 -21.94 2.98 0.96
CA PRO A 100 -22.88 2.99 2.06
C PRO A 100 -22.89 1.62 2.74
N ILE A 101 -22.89 1.64 4.08
CA ILE A 101 -23.08 0.47 4.93
C ILE A 101 -24.43 -0.15 4.57
N ARG A 102 -24.43 -1.30 3.87
CA ARG A 102 -25.61 -2.17 3.82
C ARG A 102 -25.51 -3.16 4.97
N GLY A 103 -26.19 -2.85 6.06
CA GLY A 103 -26.19 -3.71 7.24
C GLY A 103 -26.92 -3.15 8.45
N ILE A 104 -28.12 -2.58 8.28
CA ILE A 104 -29.11 -2.55 9.37
C ILE A 104 -30.40 -3.12 8.79
N GLN A 105 -30.58 -4.42 9.01
CA GLN A 105 -31.84 -5.11 8.88
C GLN A 105 -32.55 -4.88 10.22
N LEU A 106 -33.65 -4.14 10.24
CA LEU A 106 -34.60 -4.19 11.35
C LEU A 106 -35.98 -4.48 10.78
N SER A 107 -36.45 -5.65 11.21
CA SER A 107 -37.75 -6.26 11.04
C SER A 107 -38.87 -5.44 11.67
#